data_AF-A0AAP2RJE2-F1
#
_entry.id   AF-A0AAP2RJE2-F1
#
_cell.length_a   1.000
_cell.length_b   1.000
_cell.length_c   1.000
_cell.angle_alpha   90.00
_cell.angle_beta   90.00
_cell.angle_gamma   90.00
#
_symmetry.space_group_name_H-M   'P 1'
#
loop_
_entity.id
_entity.type
_entity.pdbx_description
1 polymer ?
#
loop_
_entity_poly.entity_id
_entity_poly.type
_entity_poly.pdbx_seq_one_letter_code
_entity_poly.pdbx_strand_id
1 'polypeptide(L)'
;MASKTYEAFAKVRPRAVRASAGKNSSETIIVEEQVAALAKHFPVLNETEMRGGVLVPKVGDVDKFIGHLRELYDADMHESDCICSTRRFFEEIHAECAWDLLPWQFLHDLYVAWMSRKHPCGMVDSARAFKRHLLEILPDFPEWSETGECGVRPGSKMNKPEPLIIEYDLKRWRNSDYKGEDMNKAAMPNFKSKYRGLVRVQTKQINE
;
A
#
# COMPACT_ATOMS: atom_id res chain seq x y z
N MET A 1 -4.45 -18.85 14.52
CA MET A 1 -4.74 -18.42 15.91
C MET A 1 -5.24 -16.97 15.98
N ALA A 2 -4.96 -16.12 14.99
CA ALA A 2 -5.39 -14.71 14.95
C ALA A 2 -6.88 -14.46 14.65
N SER A 3 -7.59 -15.42 14.04
CA SER A 3 -9.03 -15.27 13.73
C SER A 3 -9.91 -15.19 14.99
N LYS A 4 -9.55 -15.89 16.08
CA LYS A 4 -10.28 -15.83 17.36
C LYS A 4 -9.99 -14.55 18.15
N THR A 5 -8.80 -13.99 17.99
CA THR A 5 -8.44 -12.71 18.61
C THR A 5 -9.13 -11.56 17.90
N TYR A 6 -9.25 -11.59 16.57
CA TYR A 6 -9.98 -10.59 15.78
C TYR A 6 -11.50 -10.54 16.06
N GLU A 7 -12.16 -11.70 16.23
CA GLU A 7 -13.57 -11.75 16.67
C GLU A 7 -13.79 -11.15 18.07
N ALA A 8 -12.76 -11.19 18.93
CA ALA A 8 -12.79 -10.52 20.23
C ALA A 8 -12.62 -9.00 20.09
N PHE A 9 -11.75 -8.52 19.20
CA PHE A 9 -11.56 -7.08 18.92
C PHE A 9 -12.81 -6.43 18.28
N ALA A 10 -13.47 -7.09 17.34
CA ALA A 10 -14.65 -6.54 16.64
C ALA A 10 -15.90 -6.39 17.53
N LYS A 11 -16.04 -7.23 18.57
CA LYS A 11 -17.13 -7.15 19.56
C LYS A 11 -16.96 -6.02 20.58
N VAL A 12 -15.80 -5.36 20.61
CA VAL A 12 -15.38 -4.47 21.71
C VAL A 12 -15.49 -2.97 21.36
N ARG A 13 -16.01 -2.57 20.18
CA ARG A 13 -16.26 -1.14 19.90
C ARG A 13 -17.27 -0.56 20.91
N PRO A 14 -16.89 0.42 21.75
CA PRO A 14 -17.86 1.12 22.56
C PRO A 14 -18.75 1.95 21.64
N ARG A 15 -20.05 1.68 21.66
CA ARG A 15 -21.04 2.62 21.13
C ARG A 15 -20.85 3.90 21.94
N ALA A 16 -20.55 5.01 21.29
CA ALA A 16 -20.33 6.29 21.95
C ALA A 16 -21.53 6.65 22.84
N VAL A 17 -21.42 6.42 24.14
CA VAL A 17 -22.40 6.88 25.12
C VAL A 17 -21.95 8.25 25.57
N ARG A 18 -22.82 9.23 25.30
CA ARG A 18 -22.63 10.63 25.69
C ARG A 18 -22.28 10.72 27.17
N ALA A 19 -21.30 11.57 27.46
CA ALA A 19 -20.87 11.93 28.80
C ALA A 19 -22.07 12.30 29.69
N SER A 20 -22.32 11.52 30.74
CA SER A 20 -23.07 11.97 31.89
C SER A 20 -22.29 11.59 33.14
N ALA A 21 -21.92 12.62 33.91
CA ALA A 21 -21.17 12.51 35.14
C ALA A 21 -21.85 11.55 36.14
N GLY A 22 -21.19 10.43 36.41
CA GLY A 22 -21.57 9.48 37.45
C GLY A 22 -20.45 8.46 37.61
N LYS A 23 -19.65 8.60 38.67
CA LYS A 23 -18.58 7.65 39.06
C LYS A 23 -19.16 6.24 39.16
N ASN A 24 -18.86 5.36 38.22
CA ASN A 24 -19.34 3.99 38.27
C ASN A 24 -18.17 2.99 38.24
N SER A 25 -17.96 2.35 39.39
CA SER A 25 -16.99 1.26 39.63
C SER A 25 -16.97 0.21 38.51
N SER A 26 -18.09 0.00 37.83
CA SER A 26 -18.24 -0.97 36.74
C SER A 26 -17.54 -0.54 35.44
N GLU A 27 -17.46 0.76 35.14
CA GLU A 27 -16.73 1.26 33.96
C GLU A 27 -15.22 1.13 34.15
N THR A 28 -14.73 1.32 35.38
CA THR A 28 -13.32 1.13 35.73
C THR A 28 -12.92 -0.34 35.60
N ILE A 29 -13.77 -1.27 36.07
CA ILE A 29 -13.52 -2.72 36.01
C ILE A 29 -13.47 -3.23 34.56
N ILE A 30 -14.36 -2.75 33.68
CA ILE A 30 -14.38 -3.16 32.26
C ILE A 30 -13.11 -2.68 31.53
N VAL A 31 -12.64 -1.46 31.83
CA VAL A 31 -11.39 -0.93 31.26
C VAL A 31 -10.18 -1.70 31.81
N GLU A 32 -10.14 -2.01 33.11
CA GLU A 32 -9.05 -2.78 33.73
C GLU A 32 -8.97 -4.22 33.21
N GLU A 33 -10.10 -4.90 33.02
CA GLU A 33 -10.14 -6.26 32.47
C GLU A 33 -9.70 -6.28 30.99
N GLN A 34 -10.07 -5.26 30.21
CA GLN A 34 -9.62 -5.11 28.82
C GLN A 34 -8.12 -4.78 28.73
N VAL A 35 -7.60 -3.94 29.63
CA VAL A 35 -6.17 -3.65 29.73
C VAL A 35 -5.38 -4.88 30.14
N ALA A 36 -5.89 -5.71 31.06
CA ALA A 36 -5.26 -6.96 31.48
C ALA A 36 -5.19 -8.02 30.36
N ALA A 37 -6.24 -8.12 29.53
CA ALA A 37 -6.23 -8.97 28.35
C ALA A 37 -5.22 -8.50 27.29
N LEU A 38 -5.10 -7.18 27.08
CA LEU A 38 -4.11 -6.56 26.22
C LEU A 38 -2.68 -6.74 26.75
N ALA A 39 -2.44 -6.57 28.06
CA ALA A 39 -1.13 -6.76 28.70
C ALA A 39 -0.64 -8.22 28.68
N LYS A 40 -1.56 -9.18 28.60
CA LYS A 40 -1.23 -10.59 28.43
C LYS A 40 -0.68 -10.92 27.03
N HIS A 41 -1.08 -10.17 26.01
CA HIS A 41 -0.60 -10.34 24.64
C HIS A 41 0.55 -9.39 24.30
N PHE A 42 0.65 -8.26 25.00
CA PHE A 42 1.72 -7.28 24.84
C PHE A 42 2.36 -6.98 26.20
N PRO A 43 3.42 -7.73 26.58
CA PRO A 43 4.03 -7.65 27.90
C PRO A 43 4.52 -6.25 28.30
N VAL A 44 4.83 -5.39 27.32
CA VAL A 44 5.23 -3.99 27.50
C VAL A 44 4.09 -3.10 28.01
N LEU A 45 2.82 -3.47 27.84
CA LEU A 45 1.72 -2.72 28.46
C LEU A 45 1.72 -2.85 30.00
N ASN A 46 2.38 -3.87 30.56
CA ASN A 46 2.63 -3.96 32.01
C ASN A 46 3.59 -2.86 32.50
N GLU A 47 4.36 -2.29 31.57
CA GLU A 47 5.23 -1.15 31.76
C GLU A 47 4.52 0.17 31.41
N THR A 48 3.19 0.24 31.36
CA THR A 48 2.44 1.51 31.22
C THR A 48 1.65 1.81 32.50
N GLU A 49 1.45 3.09 32.80
CA GLU A 49 0.67 3.59 33.93
C GLU A 49 -0.36 4.62 33.48
N MET A 50 -1.50 4.67 34.16
CA MET A 50 -2.54 5.65 33.90
C MET A 50 -2.22 6.95 34.65
N ARG A 51 -1.92 8.03 33.92
CA ARG A 51 -1.80 9.38 34.50
C ARG A 51 -2.90 10.28 33.96
N GLY A 52 -3.78 10.76 34.85
CA GLY A 52 -4.83 11.71 34.48
C GLY A 52 -5.83 11.19 33.44
N GLY A 53 -6.04 9.88 33.34
CA GLY A 53 -6.91 9.26 32.34
C GLY A 53 -6.24 8.93 31.00
N VAL A 54 -4.92 9.12 30.90
CA VAL A 54 -4.13 8.79 29.70
C VAL A 54 -3.14 7.68 30.03
N LEU A 55 -3.02 6.67 29.16
CA LEU A 55 -2.00 5.62 29.25
C LEU A 55 -0.63 6.20 28.89
N VAL A 56 0.33 6.11 29.82
CA VAL A 56 1.70 6.62 29.66
C VAL A 56 2.70 5.51 29.96
N PRO A 57 3.76 5.30 29.18
CA PRO A 57 4.81 4.33 29.52
C PRO A 57 5.53 4.70 30.84
N LYS A 58 5.73 3.71 31.70
CA LYS A 58 6.53 3.76 32.94
C LYS A 58 8.03 3.89 32.65
N VAL A 59 8.49 3.39 31.51
CA VAL A 59 9.90 3.48 31.07
C VAL A 59 10.07 4.73 30.22
N GLY A 60 11.05 5.56 30.57
CA GLY A 60 11.33 6.86 29.95
C GLY A 60 11.80 6.83 28.49
N ASP A 61 11.63 5.71 27.79
CA ASP A 61 12.06 5.53 26.41
C ASP A 61 10.84 5.54 25.49
N VAL A 62 10.32 6.76 25.28
CA VAL A 62 9.15 7.04 24.42
C VAL A 62 9.37 6.50 23.00
N ASP A 63 10.62 6.48 22.53
CA ASP A 63 10.97 5.97 21.20
C ASP A 63 10.75 4.45 21.08
N LYS A 64 11.01 3.70 22.15
CA LYS A 64 10.73 2.26 22.21
C LYS A 64 9.23 1.97 22.23
N PHE A 65 8.46 2.78 22.95
CA PHE A 65 6.99 2.67 23.00
C PHE A 65 6.35 3.05 21.66
N ILE A 66 6.79 4.15 21.03
CA ILE A 66 6.33 4.58 19.70
C ILE A 66 6.75 3.55 18.63
N GLY A 67 7.97 3.01 18.70
CA GLY A 67 8.44 1.95 17.81
C GLY A 67 7.58 0.68 17.90
N HIS A 68 7.20 0.29 19.11
CA HIS A 68 6.37 -0.90 19.31
C HIS A 68 4.89 -0.67 18.98
N LEU A 69 4.34 0.51 19.27
CA LEU A 69 3.00 0.89 18.76
C LEU A 69 2.96 0.90 17.23
N ARG A 70 4.07 1.28 16.59
CA ARG A 70 4.24 1.16 15.14
C ARG A 70 4.29 -0.30 14.70
N GLU A 71 5.03 -1.18 15.40
CA GLU A 71 4.99 -2.64 15.16
C GLU A 71 3.58 -3.24 15.34
N LEU A 72 2.78 -2.75 16.28
CA LEU A 72 1.40 -3.21 16.52
C LEU A 72 0.42 -2.71 15.46
N TYR A 73 0.55 -1.46 15.04
CA TYR A 73 -0.21 -0.89 13.94
C TYR A 73 0.17 -1.56 12.60
N ASP A 74 1.47 -1.82 12.40
CA ASP A 74 1.99 -2.54 11.26
C ASP A 74 1.54 -4.01 11.29
N ALA A 75 1.46 -4.66 12.46
CA ALA A 75 0.96 -6.04 12.61
C ALA A 75 -0.55 -6.17 12.32
N ASP A 76 -1.37 -5.19 12.71
CA ASP A 76 -2.81 -5.14 12.39
C ASP A 76 -3.05 -4.84 10.90
N MET A 77 -2.13 -4.12 10.24
CA MET A 77 -2.09 -3.93 8.79
C MET A 77 -1.48 -5.13 8.03
N HIS A 78 -0.65 -5.97 8.68
CA HIS A 78 0.15 -6.99 8.00
C HIS A 78 -0.53 -8.35 7.80
N GLU A 79 -1.67 -8.64 8.43
CA GLU A 79 -2.36 -9.92 8.19
C GLU A 79 -3.41 -9.82 7.05
N SER A 80 -3.58 -8.67 6.37
CA SER A 80 -4.54 -8.57 5.25
C SER A 80 -4.19 -7.77 3.99
N ASP A 81 -3.30 -6.76 3.94
CA ASP A 81 -3.53 -5.72 2.90
C ASP A 81 -2.40 -5.36 1.89
N CYS A 82 -1.39 -6.21 1.64
CA CYS A 82 -0.45 -5.97 0.51
C CYS A 82 -1.05 -6.26 -0.88
N ILE A 83 -2.00 -7.20 -0.96
CA ILE A 83 -2.82 -7.43 -2.15
C ILE A 83 -3.80 -6.26 -2.33
N CYS A 84 -4.35 -5.73 -1.22
CA CYS A 84 -5.29 -4.59 -1.26
C CYS A 84 -4.60 -3.30 -1.75
N SER A 85 -3.36 -3.03 -1.33
CA SER A 85 -2.60 -1.87 -1.78
C SER A 85 -2.23 -1.98 -3.26
N THR A 86 -1.82 -3.17 -3.71
CA THR A 86 -1.53 -3.44 -5.13
C THR A 86 -2.78 -3.28 -5.99
N ARG A 87 -3.93 -3.76 -5.52
CA ARG A 87 -5.22 -3.59 -6.18
C ARG A 87 -5.62 -2.14 -6.33
N ARG A 88 -5.69 -1.39 -5.22
CA ARG A 88 -6.06 0.03 -5.23
C ARG A 88 -5.14 0.85 -6.12
N PHE A 89 -3.83 0.57 -6.06
CA PHE A 89 -2.86 1.19 -6.96
C PHE A 89 -3.24 0.96 -8.42
N PHE A 90 -3.50 -0.29 -8.80
CA PHE A 90 -3.77 -0.60 -10.19
C PHE A 90 -5.12 -0.06 -10.66
N GLU A 91 -6.16 -0.09 -9.82
CA GLU A 91 -7.49 0.50 -10.08
C GLU A 91 -7.42 2.02 -10.35
N GLU A 92 -6.57 2.75 -9.63
CA GLU A 92 -6.39 4.20 -9.85
C GLU A 92 -5.57 4.46 -11.13
N ILE A 93 -4.50 3.70 -11.37
CA ILE A 93 -3.47 4.08 -12.34
C ILE A 93 -3.66 3.47 -13.74
N HIS A 94 -4.25 2.28 -13.85
CA HIS A 94 -4.28 1.53 -15.11
C HIS A 94 -4.98 2.29 -16.26
N ALA A 95 -5.98 3.12 -15.95
CA ALA A 95 -6.73 3.90 -16.93
C ALA A 95 -5.98 5.17 -17.39
N GLU A 96 -5.13 5.73 -16.53
CA GLU A 96 -4.38 6.97 -16.80
C GLU A 96 -3.12 6.71 -17.64
N CYS A 97 -2.58 5.49 -17.61
CA CYS A 97 -1.42 5.08 -18.40
C CYS A 97 -1.64 5.29 -19.91
N ALA A 98 -0.79 6.13 -20.51
CA ALA A 98 -0.79 6.42 -21.94
C ALA A 98 -0.17 5.28 -22.78
N TRP A 99 0.67 4.46 -22.16
CA TRP A 99 1.28 3.29 -22.80
C TRP A 99 0.36 2.07 -22.84
N ASP A 100 0.42 1.34 -23.96
CA ASP A 100 -0.22 0.03 -24.14
C ASP A 100 0.67 -1.12 -23.66
N LEU A 101 1.94 -0.86 -23.36
CA LEU A 101 2.90 -1.79 -22.78
C LEU A 101 3.50 -1.17 -21.51
N LEU A 102 3.26 -1.80 -20.37
CA LEU A 102 3.71 -1.34 -19.06
C LEU A 102 4.79 -2.29 -18.53
N PRO A 103 6.09 -1.91 -18.57
CA PRO A 103 7.16 -2.73 -18.04
C PRO A 103 6.99 -3.00 -16.54
N TRP A 104 7.35 -4.21 -16.07
CA TRP A 104 7.29 -4.57 -14.64
C TRP A 104 8.06 -3.60 -13.76
N GLN A 105 9.23 -3.15 -14.21
CA GLN A 105 10.03 -2.18 -13.48
C GLN A 105 9.37 -0.79 -13.43
N PHE A 106 8.69 -0.39 -14.50
CA PHE A 106 7.95 0.88 -14.54
C PHE A 106 6.79 0.85 -13.54
N LEU A 107 5.99 -0.22 -13.60
CA LEU A 107 4.87 -0.43 -12.68
C LEU A 107 5.32 -0.43 -11.22
N HIS A 108 6.44 -1.11 -10.90
CA HIS A 108 6.95 -1.13 -9.53
C HIS A 108 7.47 0.23 -9.07
N ASP A 109 8.24 0.94 -9.91
CA ASP A 109 8.74 2.28 -9.56
C ASP A 109 7.57 3.27 -9.35
N LEU A 110 6.51 3.16 -10.17
CA LEU A 110 5.28 3.94 -10.02
C LEU A 110 4.50 3.57 -8.76
N TYR A 111 4.39 2.28 -8.44
CA TYR A 111 3.78 1.79 -7.21
C TYR A 111 4.50 2.32 -5.97
N VAL A 112 5.83 2.29 -5.95
CA VAL A 112 6.64 2.85 -4.85
C VAL A 112 6.35 4.35 -4.68
N ALA A 113 6.31 5.11 -5.77
CA ALA A 113 6.02 6.54 -5.72
C ALA A 113 4.58 6.82 -5.25
N TRP A 114 3.59 6.05 -5.72
CA TRP A 114 2.20 6.15 -5.29
C TRP A 114 2.03 5.80 -3.79
N MET A 115 2.66 4.72 -3.33
CA MET A 115 2.68 4.34 -1.91
C MET A 115 3.29 5.43 -1.05
N SER A 116 4.39 6.05 -1.48
CA SER A 116 5.05 7.11 -0.72
C SER A 116 4.16 8.35 -0.49
N ARG A 117 3.21 8.62 -1.41
CA ARG A 117 2.24 9.72 -1.30
C ARG A 117 1.08 9.38 -0.37
N LYS A 118 0.52 8.17 -0.50
CA LYS A 118 -0.68 7.75 0.24
C LYS A 118 -0.33 7.28 1.67
N HIS A 119 0.83 6.64 1.83
CA HIS A 119 1.31 6.04 3.07
C HIS A 119 2.81 6.32 3.26
N PRO A 120 3.18 7.52 3.75
CA PRO A 120 4.59 7.93 3.88
C PRO A 120 5.43 7.04 4.79
N CYS A 121 4.80 6.31 5.71
CA CYS A 121 5.45 5.42 6.66
C CYS A 121 5.26 3.92 6.33
N GLY A 122 4.63 3.59 5.21
CA GLY A 122 4.32 2.21 4.84
C GLY A 122 5.53 1.46 4.27
N MET A 123 5.64 0.18 4.61
CA MET A 123 6.59 -0.74 3.97
C MET A 123 6.12 -1.03 2.55
N VAL A 124 7.01 -0.81 1.56
CA VAL A 124 6.68 -1.07 0.15
C VAL A 124 7.06 -2.50 -0.21
N ASP A 125 6.15 -3.19 -0.91
CA ASP A 125 6.43 -4.52 -1.43
C ASP A 125 7.67 -4.55 -2.33
N SER A 126 8.45 -5.61 -2.20
CA SER A 126 9.53 -5.91 -3.15
C SER A 126 8.96 -6.08 -4.57
N ALA A 127 9.74 -5.78 -5.60
CA ALA A 127 9.29 -5.91 -7.00
C ALA A 127 8.76 -7.32 -7.33
N ARG A 128 9.30 -8.37 -6.69
CA ARG A 128 8.84 -9.75 -6.85
C ARG A 128 7.47 -9.98 -6.20
N ALA A 129 7.28 -9.48 -4.98
CA ALA A 129 6.02 -9.59 -4.25
C ALA A 129 4.92 -8.78 -4.97
N PHE A 130 5.22 -7.53 -5.34
CA PHE A 130 4.34 -6.68 -6.12
C PHE A 130 3.92 -7.36 -7.44
N LYS A 131 4.86 -7.91 -8.21
CA LYS A 131 4.53 -8.64 -9.44
C LYS A 131 3.56 -9.79 -9.16
N ARG A 132 3.82 -10.60 -8.12
CA ARG A 132 2.96 -11.74 -7.76
C ARG A 132 1.54 -11.27 -7.41
N HIS A 133 1.42 -10.26 -6.54
CA HIS A 133 0.11 -9.71 -6.16
C HIS A 133 -0.61 -9.09 -7.35
N LEU A 134 0.11 -8.41 -8.26
CA LEU A 134 -0.49 -7.83 -9.45
C LEU A 134 -1.02 -8.92 -10.40
N LEU A 135 -0.32 -10.04 -10.54
CA LEU A 135 -0.80 -11.18 -11.32
C LEU A 135 -2.01 -11.87 -10.69
N GLU A 136 -2.11 -11.88 -9.36
CA GLU A 136 -3.27 -12.44 -8.65
C GLU A 136 -4.57 -11.63 -8.91
N ILE A 137 -4.45 -10.31 -9.06
CA ILE A 137 -5.61 -9.43 -9.34
C ILE A 137 -5.85 -9.21 -10.84
N LEU A 138 -4.89 -9.55 -11.71
CA LEU A 138 -4.97 -9.33 -13.15
C LEU A 138 -6.24 -9.93 -13.81
N PRO A 139 -6.82 -11.05 -13.36
CA PRO A 139 -8.08 -11.57 -13.89
C PRO A 139 -9.26 -10.58 -13.84
N ASP A 140 -9.23 -9.61 -12.92
CA ASP A 140 -10.27 -8.57 -12.81
C ASP A 140 -10.12 -7.44 -13.85
N PHE A 141 -9.00 -7.42 -14.57
CA PHE A 141 -8.64 -6.42 -15.59
C PHE A 141 -8.42 -7.10 -16.94
N PRO A 142 -9.49 -7.57 -17.61
CA PRO A 142 -9.40 -8.36 -18.84
C PRO A 142 -8.77 -7.59 -20.01
N GLU A 143 -8.69 -6.26 -19.93
CA GLU A 143 -8.00 -5.43 -20.91
C GLU A 143 -6.47 -5.55 -20.84
N TRP A 144 -5.93 -6.17 -19.79
CA TRP A 144 -4.50 -6.37 -19.59
C TRP A 144 -4.09 -7.84 -19.59
N SER A 145 -2.91 -8.13 -20.13
CA SER A 145 -2.33 -9.48 -20.15
C SER A 145 -0.83 -9.45 -19.88
N GLU A 146 -0.26 -10.52 -19.32
CA GLU A 146 1.19 -10.62 -19.16
C GLU A 146 1.88 -10.94 -20.49
N THR A 147 3.01 -10.28 -20.76
CA THR A 147 3.83 -10.45 -21.97
C THR A 147 4.65 -11.75 -22.05
N GLY A 148 4.62 -12.59 -21.01
CA GLY A 148 5.40 -13.82 -20.90
C GLY A 148 6.92 -13.61 -20.73
N GLU A 149 7.70 -14.69 -20.74
CA GLU A 149 9.14 -14.66 -20.46
C GLU A 149 9.98 -13.99 -21.55
N CYS A 150 9.55 -14.11 -22.81
CA CYS A 150 10.27 -13.58 -23.97
C CYS A 150 10.21 -12.04 -24.08
N GLY A 151 9.23 -11.43 -23.41
CA GLY A 151 8.94 -10.01 -23.48
C GLY A 151 8.49 -9.54 -24.87
N VAL A 152 8.07 -8.27 -24.94
CA VAL A 152 7.55 -7.64 -26.16
C VAL A 152 8.39 -6.41 -26.50
N ARG A 153 8.53 -6.14 -27.81
CA ARG A 153 9.18 -4.92 -28.30
C ARG A 153 8.27 -3.70 -28.07
N PRO A 154 8.79 -2.56 -27.58
CA PRO A 154 7.99 -1.35 -27.34
C PRO A 154 7.18 -0.91 -28.54
N GLY A 155 7.82 -0.69 -29.70
CA GLY A 155 7.16 -0.31 -30.95
C GLY A 155 6.15 0.82 -30.75
N SER A 156 4.96 0.66 -31.34
CA SER A 156 3.84 1.60 -31.19
C SER A 156 3.17 1.58 -29.82
N LYS A 157 3.52 0.66 -28.91
CA LYS A 157 2.87 0.51 -27.60
C LYS A 157 3.43 1.46 -26.53
N MET A 158 4.61 2.04 -26.76
CA MET A 158 5.26 3.00 -25.85
C MET A 158 5.79 4.24 -26.61
N ASN A 159 5.22 4.57 -27.77
CA ASN A 159 5.70 5.68 -28.60
C ASN A 159 5.17 7.06 -28.15
N LYS A 160 4.25 7.09 -27.18
CA LYS A 160 3.69 8.31 -26.61
C LYS A 160 4.48 8.72 -25.36
N PRO A 161 4.56 10.02 -25.04
CA PRO A 161 5.03 10.45 -23.72
C PRO A 161 4.12 9.88 -22.63
N GLU A 162 4.70 9.47 -21.50
CA GLU A 162 3.95 8.95 -20.35
C GLU A 162 3.89 10.01 -19.23
N PRO A 163 2.77 10.74 -19.08
CA PRO A 163 2.67 11.87 -18.15
C PRO A 163 2.97 11.48 -16.69
N LEU A 164 2.64 10.25 -16.30
CA LEU A 164 2.85 9.74 -14.95
C LEU A 164 4.33 9.71 -14.55
N ILE A 165 5.26 9.64 -15.51
CA ILE A 165 6.70 9.76 -15.26
C ILE A 165 7.04 11.13 -14.66
N ILE A 166 6.42 12.18 -15.16
CA ILE A 166 6.67 13.54 -14.68
C ILE A 166 5.91 13.78 -13.40
N GLU A 167 4.63 13.38 -13.37
CA GLU A 167 3.76 13.57 -12.22
C GLU A 167 4.34 12.91 -10.97
N TYR A 168 4.75 11.64 -11.04
CA TYR A 168 5.30 10.88 -9.91
C TYR A 168 6.83 11.04 -9.73
N ASP A 169 7.47 11.94 -10.48
CA ASP A 169 8.93 12.17 -10.46
C ASP A 169 9.75 10.88 -10.63
N LEU A 170 9.36 10.03 -11.59
CA LEU A 170 10.04 8.77 -11.87
C LEU A 170 11.38 9.01 -12.58
N LYS A 171 12.41 9.41 -11.81
CA LYS A 171 13.73 9.84 -12.32
C LYS A 171 14.39 8.83 -13.26
N ARG A 172 14.23 7.53 -13.00
CA ARG A 172 14.78 6.45 -13.85
C ARG A 172 14.12 6.39 -15.23
N TRP A 173 12.87 6.82 -15.32
CA TRP A 173 12.05 6.78 -16.53
C TRP A 173 11.98 8.13 -17.24
N ARG A 174 12.62 9.17 -16.71
CA ARG A 174 12.81 10.43 -17.43
C ARG A 174 13.88 10.27 -18.51
N ASN A 175 13.73 11.06 -19.57
CA ASN A 175 14.75 11.19 -20.60
C ASN A 175 16.01 11.84 -20.00
N SER A 176 17.09 11.06 -19.86
CA SER A 176 18.37 11.56 -19.34
C SER A 176 19.07 12.53 -20.29
N ASP A 177 18.78 12.43 -21.59
CA ASP A 177 19.50 13.15 -22.63
C ASP A 177 18.82 14.47 -22.97
N TYR A 178 17.56 14.63 -22.56
CA TYR A 178 16.78 15.82 -22.77
C TYR A 178 16.90 16.80 -21.59
N LYS A 179 17.39 18.01 -21.87
CA LYS A 179 17.57 19.10 -20.88
C LYS A 179 16.69 20.33 -21.14
N GLY A 180 15.75 20.24 -22.07
CA GLY A 180 14.85 21.36 -22.38
C GLY A 180 13.63 21.41 -21.46
N GLU A 181 12.78 22.41 -21.66
CA GLU A 181 11.59 22.67 -20.85
C GLU A 181 10.34 21.85 -21.27
N ASP A 182 10.40 21.15 -22.41
CA ASP A 182 9.26 20.38 -22.92
C ASP A 182 9.04 19.10 -22.08
N MET A 183 8.03 19.14 -21.22
CA MET A 183 7.68 18.04 -20.31
C MET A 183 7.36 16.74 -21.06
N ASN A 184 6.81 16.82 -22.28
CA ASN A 184 6.51 15.63 -23.08
C ASN A 184 7.78 14.91 -23.53
N LYS A 185 8.83 15.66 -23.88
CA LYS A 185 10.13 15.07 -24.26
C LYS A 185 10.88 14.52 -23.05
N ALA A 186 10.72 15.17 -21.89
CA ALA A 186 11.24 14.66 -20.63
C ALA A 186 10.55 13.35 -20.21
N ALA A 187 9.29 13.16 -20.57
CA ALA A 187 8.47 11.96 -20.31
C ALA A 187 8.72 10.80 -21.29
N MET A 188 9.76 10.87 -22.13
CA MET A 188 10.13 9.81 -23.08
C MET A 188 11.51 9.23 -22.74
N PRO A 189 11.59 8.10 -22.00
CA PRO A 189 12.87 7.47 -21.69
C PRO A 189 13.53 6.84 -22.91
N ASN A 190 14.83 6.61 -22.79
CA ASN A 190 15.56 5.75 -23.71
C ASN A 190 15.10 4.29 -23.57
N PHE A 191 14.35 3.80 -24.56
CA PHE A 191 13.74 2.47 -24.50
C PHE A 191 14.77 1.34 -24.69
N LYS A 192 14.63 0.27 -23.90
CA LYS A 192 15.29 -1.02 -24.15
C LYS A 192 14.67 -1.73 -25.35
N SER A 193 15.42 -2.67 -25.92
CA SER A 193 14.99 -3.45 -27.09
C SER A 193 13.73 -4.30 -26.84
N LYS A 194 13.54 -4.76 -25.60
CA LYS A 194 12.39 -5.56 -25.16
C LYS A 194 12.06 -5.27 -23.70
N TYR A 195 10.79 -5.38 -23.35
CA TYR A 195 10.31 -5.33 -21.98
C TYR A 195 9.44 -6.53 -21.63
N ARG A 196 9.49 -6.90 -20.34
CA ARG A 196 8.51 -7.78 -19.70
C ARG A 196 7.61 -6.92 -18.83
N GLY A 197 6.33 -7.25 -18.80
CA GLY A 197 5.32 -6.43 -18.15
C GLY A 197 3.90 -6.83 -18.57
N LEU A 198 3.00 -5.87 -18.44
CA LEU A 198 1.62 -5.98 -18.90
C LEU A 198 1.45 -5.34 -20.28
N VAL A 199 0.61 -5.93 -21.12
CA VAL A 199 0.24 -5.40 -22.43
C VAL A 199 -1.27 -5.32 -22.55
N ARG A 200 -1.76 -4.20 -23.07
CA ARG A 200 -3.19 -4.04 -23.37
C ARG A 200 -3.59 -5.00 -24.47
N VAL A 201 -4.60 -5.82 -24.20
CA VAL A 201 -5.23 -6.68 -25.19
C VAL A 201 -6.19 -5.80 -25.96
N GLN A 202 -5.91 -5.55 -27.23
CA GLN A 202 -6.94 -5.01 -28.12
C GLN A 202 -7.96 -6.13 -28.33
N THR A 203 -9.11 -6.04 -27.66
CA THR A 203 -10.27 -6.86 -27.99
C THR A 203 -10.60 -6.55 -29.45
N LYS A 204 -10.18 -7.43 -30.36
CA LYS A 204 -10.72 -7.42 -31.72
C LYS A 204 -12.21 -7.67 -31.55
N GLN A 205 -13.02 -6.63 -31.75
CA GLN A 205 -14.44 -6.81 -32.03
C GLN A 205 -14.50 -7.78 -33.22
N ILE A 206 -14.97 -9.00 -32.96
CA ILE A 206 -15.28 -9.95 -34.01
C ILE A 206 -16.55 -9.37 -34.63
N ASN A 207 -16.39 -8.67 -35.74
CA ASN A 207 -17.52 -8.27 -36.56
C ASN A 207 -18.09 -9.58 -37.14
N GLU A 208 -19.22 -10.02 -36.61
CA GLU A 208 -20.11 -11.01 -37.23
C GLU A 208 -20.73 -10.43 -38.52
#